data_AF-A0A5R2N320-F1
#
_entry.id   AF-A0A5R2N320-F1
#
_cell.length_a   1.000
_cell.length_b   1.000
_cell.length_c   1.000
_cell.angle_alpha   90.00
_cell.angle_beta   90.00
_cell.angle_gamma   90.00
#
_symmetry.space_group_name_H-M   'P 1'
#
loop_
_entity.id
_entity.type
_entity.pdbx_description
1 polymer ?
#
loop_
_entity_poly.entity_id
_entity_poly.type
_entity_poly.pdbx_seq_one_letter_code
_entity_poly.pdbx_strand_id
1 'polypeptide(L)'
;QITAEVQRLIGNLKNELDAAEAREASLSRALNSVSNRSEVEGQVGVQLRDLERIAAANKELFETFLSRAKLTEEKSTLLNSGVRVITDAVVPGSPSFPNRPLFAALGLVLGFFVGGAGAVLRELFASGFMAKKQIEEELSVPVLASIPRMAGWSRDAHSQA
;
A
#
# COMPACT_ATOMS: atom_id res chain seq x y z
N GLN A 1 66.13 55.22 -74.98
CA GLN A 1 64.87 54.55 -75.35
C GLN A 1 64.56 53.35 -74.44
N ILE A 2 65.50 52.44 -74.18
CA ILE A 2 65.31 51.25 -73.32
C ILE A 2 64.89 51.59 -71.87
N THR A 3 65.50 52.59 -71.24
CA THR A 3 65.20 52.97 -69.84
C THR A 3 63.75 53.41 -69.61
N ALA A 4 63.12 54.03 -70.61
CA ALA A 4 61.72 54.43 -70.55
C ALA A 4 60.77 53.22 -70.62
N GLU A 5 61.11 52.21 -71.42
CA GLU A 5 60.32 50.99 -71.53
C GLU A 5 60.38 50.15 -70.25
N VAL A 6 61.55 50.11 -69.60
CA VAL A 6 61.72 49.47 -68.28
C VAL A 6 60.88 50.15 -67.20
N GLN A 7 60.88 51.49 -67.14
CA GLN A 7 60.04 52.23 -66.19
C GLN A 7 58.54 51.99 -66.42
N ARG A 8 58.11 51.92 -67.68
CA ARG A 8 56.72 51.60 -68.04
C ARG A 8 56.33 50.18 -67.60
N LEU A 9 57.22 49.21 -67.80
CA LEU A 9 56.99 47.82 -67.38
C LEU A 9 56.89 47.70 -65.86
N ILE A 10 57.79 48.35 -65.12
CA ILE A 10 57.76 48.38 -63.64
C ILE A 10 56.47 49.05 -63.14
N GLY A 11 56.05 50.14 -63.77
CA GLY A 11 54.78 50.80 -63.43
C GLY A 11 53.56 49.91 -63.67
N ASN A 12 53.53 49.16 -64.77
CA ASN A 12 52.47 48.20 -65.04
C ASN A 12 52.47 47.03 -64.04
N LEU A 13 53.64 46.45 -63.74
CA LEU A 13 53.76 45.38 -62.75
C LEU A 13 53.29 45.82 -61.37
N LYS A 14 53.60 47.07 -60.99
CA LYS A 14 53.18 47.65 -59.72
C LYS A 14 51.66 47.85 -59.66
N ASN A 15 51.06 48.36 -60.72
CA ASN A 15 49.61 48.47 -60.83
C ASN A 15 48.92 47.09 -60.81
N GLU A 16 49.52 46.07 -61.41
CA GLU A 16 49.01 44.71 -61.42
C GLU A 16 49.11 44.07 -60.02
N LEU A 17 50.20 44.32 -59.29
CA LEU A 17 50.35 43.93 -57.89
C LEU A 17 49.31 44.62 -57.00
N ASP A 18 49.17 45.94 -57.10
CA ASP A 18 48.17 46.70 -56.33
C ASP A 18 46.74 46.21 -56.63
N ALA A 19 46.44 45.89 -57.90
CA ALA A 19 45.16 45.33 -58.30
C ALA A 19 44.95 43.90 -57.76
N ALA A 20 46.01 43.08 -57.70
CA ALA A 20 45.97 41.73 -57.15
C ALA A 20 45.77 41.76 -55.62
N GLU A 21 46.50 42.60 -54.89
CA GLU A 21 46.34 42.82 -53.45
C GLU A 21 44.93 43.33 -53.12
N ALA A 22 44.40 44.26 -53.91
CA ALA A 22 43.03 44.74 -53.74
C ALA A 22 41.99 43.62 -53.93
N ARG A 23 42.20 42.72 -54.91
CA ARG A 23 41.34 41.55 -55.11
C ARG A 23 41.44 40.57 -53.94
N GLU A 24 42.65 40.26 -53.49
CA GLU A 24 42.87 39.40 -52.32
C GLU A 24 42.16 39.96 -51.08
N ALA A 25 42.35 41.24 -50.78
CA ALA A 25 41.69 41.91 -49.66
C ALA A 25 40.16 41.91 -49.81
N SER A 26 39.63 42.00 -51.04
CA SER A 26 38.19 41.88 -51.29
C SER A 26 37.65 40.46 -51.06
N LEU A 27 38.40 39.44 -51.52
CA LEU A 27 38.07 38.03 -51.35
C LEU A 27 38.13 37.61 -49.89
N SER A 28 39.16 38.05 -49.15
CA SER A 28 39.30 37.80 -47.72
C SER A 28 38.14 38.41 -46.92
N ARG A 29 37.73 39.65 -47.25
CA ARG A 29 36.53 40.27 -46.67
C ARG A 29 35.24 39.52 -47.00
N ALA A 30 35.08 39.08 -48.25
CA ALA A 30 33.93 38.29 -48.65
C ALA A 30 33.87 36.96 -47.88
N LEU A 31 34.99 36.25 -47.78
CA LEU A 31 35.12 34.99 -47.05
C LEU A 31 34.77 35.15 -45.57
N ASN A 32 35.34 36.16 -44.89
CA ASN A 32 35.03 36.45 -43.50
C ASN A 32 33.54 36.79 -43.30
N SER A 33 32.94 37.51 -44.25
CA SER A 33 31.50 37.84 -44.18
C SER A 33 30.58 36.63 -44.36
N VAL A 34 30.98 35.65 -45.19
CA VAL A 34 30.24 34.40 -45.38
C VAL A 34 30.44 33.48 -44.19
N SER A 35 31.66 33.39 -43.66
CA SER A 35 31.98 32.62 -42.46
C SER A 35 31.14 33.09 -41.26
N ASN A 36 31.11 34.40 -41.00
CA ASN A 36 30.28 34.96 -39.92
C ASN A 36 28.78 34.69 -40.11
N ARG A 37 28.27 34.78 -41.35
CA ARG A 37 26.86 34.46 -41.62
C ARG A 37 26.56 33.00 -41.34
N SER A 38 27.44 32.10 -41.76
CA SER A 38 27.27 30.66 -41.55
C SER A 38 27.29 30.28 -40.06
N GLU A 39 28.14 30.95 -39.26
CA GLU A 39 28.19 30.76 -37.80
C GLU A 39 26.89 31.24 -37.12
N VAL A 40 26.39 32.42 -37.50
CA VAL A 40 25.12 32.96 -36.99
C VAL A 40 23.94 32.07 -37.40
N GLU A 41 23.87 31.63 -38.66
CA GLU A 41 22.85 30.69 -39.14
C GLU A 41 22.90 29.36 -38.39
N GLY A 42 24.11 28.84 -38.11
CA GLY A 42 24.30 27.65 -37.30
C GLY A 42 23.72 27.82 -35.89
N GLN A 43 24.01 28.94 -35.23
CA GLN A 43 23.50 29.23 -33.89
C GLN A 43 21.97 29.35 -33.86
N VAL A 44 21.38 30.08 -34.84
CA VAL A 44 19.92 30.20 -34.98
C VAL A 44 19.28 28.84 -35.24
N GLY A 45 19.90 27.99 -36.06
CA GLY A 45 19.42 26.65 -36.36
C GLY A 45 19.47 25.68 -35.16
N VAL A 46 20.40 25.88 -34.23
CA VAL A 46 20.41 25.13 -32.94
C VAL A 46 19.27 25.62 -32.05
N GLN A 47 19.13 26.94 -31.90
CA GLN A 47 18.08 27.51 -31.06
C GLN A 47 16.67 27.17 -31.55
N LEU A 48 16.46 27.14 -32.87
CA LEU A 48 15.21 26.68 -33.49
C LEU A 48 14.91 25.23 -33.12
N ARG A 49 15.89 24.32 -33.27
CA ARG A 49 15.74 22.89 -32.94
C ARG A 49 15.44 22.67 -31.46
N ASP A 50 16.04 23.47 -30.57
CA ASP A 50 15.73 23.41 -29.14
C ASP A 50 14.29 23.87 -28.85
N LEU A 51 13.83 24.97 -29.47
CA LEU A 51 12.46 25.46 -29.34
C LEU A 51 11.44 24.45 -29.88
N GLU A 52 11.71 23.85 -31.03
CA GLU A 52 10.88 22.79 -31.62
C GLU A 52 10.80 21.56 -30.71
N ARG A 53 11.92 21.15 -30.10
CA ARG A 53 11.94 20.05 -29.12
C ARG A 53 11.09 20.36 -27.90
N ILE A 54 11.17 21.57 -27.37
CA ILE A 54 10.35 22.02 -26.22
C ILE A 54 8.87 22.05 -26.60
N ALA A 55 8.53 22.58 -27.78
CA ALA A 55 7.15 22.62 -28.26
C ALA A 55 6.57 21.21 -28.44
N ALA A 56 7.34 20.28 -29.02
CA ALA A 56 6.94 18.89 -29.18
C ALA A 56 6.68 18.19 -27.84
N ALA A 57 7.58 18.36 -26.86
CA ALA A 57 7.42 17.80 -25.52
C ALA A 57 6.17 18.36 -24.80
N ASN A 58 5.93 19.67 -24.91
CA ASN A 58 4.75 20.30 -24.33
C ASN A 58 3.45 19.81 -24.99
N LYS A 59 3.47 19.59 -26.30
CA LYS A 59 2.34 19.02 -27.03
C LYS A 59 2.02 17.59 -26.55
N GLU A 60 3.04 16.74 -26.42
CA GLU A 60 2.87 15.37 -25.93
C GLU A 60 2.31 15.33 -24.49
N LEU A 61 2.83 16.19 -23.62
CA LEU A 61 2.31 16.34 -22.25
C LEU A 61 0.84 16.78 -22.27
N PHE A 62 0.50 17.79 -23.08
CA PHE A 62 -0.88 18.28 -23.20
C PHE A 62 -1.83 17.19 -23.70
N GLU A 63 -1.45 16.44 -24.73
CA GLU A 63 -2.23 15.31 -25.25
C GLU A 63 -2.43 14.22 -24.19
N THR A 64 -1.39 13.91 -23.40
CA THR A 64 -1.46 12.96 -22.29
C THR A 64 -2.43 13.41 -21.20
N PHE A 65 -2.38 14.68 -20.80
CA PHE A 65 -3.32 15.24 -19.82
C PHE A 65 -4.75 15.23 -20.34
N LEU A 66 -4.97 15.60 -21.60
CA LEU A 66 -6.28 15.57 -22.23
C LEU A 66 -6.85 14.14 -22.27
N SER A 67 -6.01 13.14 -22.61
CA SER A 67 -6.40 11.73 -22.60
C SER A 67 -6.80 11.26 -21.19
N ARG A 68 -5.99 11.57 -20.16
CA ARG A 68 -6.29 11.21 -18.77
C ARG A 68 -7.55 11.90 -18.24
N ALA A 69 -7.78 13.16 -18.61
CA ALA A 69 -8.98 13.88 -18.25
C ALA A 69 -10.23 13.19 -18.83
N LYS A 70 -10.22 12.84 -20.12
CA LYS A 70 -11.30 12.08 -20.77
C LYS A 70 -11.56 10.73 -20.10
N LEU A 71 -10.50 9.96 -19.82
CA LEU A 71 -10.64 8.67 -19.10
C LEU A 71 -11.22 8.84 -17.69
N THR A 72 -10.92 9.95 -17.02
CA THR A 72 -11.46 10.26 -15.69
C THR A 72 -12.93 10.67 -15.76
N GLU A 73 -13.30 11.47 -16.76
CA GLU A 73 -14.69 11.86 -17.04
C GLU A 73 -15.55 10.63 -17.38
N GLU A 74 -15.06 9.75 -18.25
CA GLU A 74 -15.72 8.48 -18.55
C GLU A 74 -15.84 7.58 -17.32
N LYS A 75 -14.77 7.44 -16.52
CA LYS A 75 -14.82 6.67 -15.26
C LYS A 75 -15.75 7.28 -14.21
N SER A 76 -15.80 8.61 -14.07
CA SER A 76 -16.73 9.29 -13.17
C SER A 76 -18.18 9.08 -13.61
N THR A 77 -18.42 9.08 -14.92
CA THR A 77 -19.74 8.77 -15.49
C THR A 77 -20.12 7.32 -15.23
N LEU A 78 -19.19 6.37 -15.34
CA LEU A 78 -19.41 4.95 -15.03
C LEU A 78 -19.59 4.70 -13.53
N LEU A 79 -18.85 5.38 -12.65
CA LEU A 79 -18.99 5.26 -11.19
C LEU A 79 -20.31 5.86 -10.69
N ASN A 80 -20.80 6.95 -11.28
CA ASN A 80 -22.14 7.47 -11.00
C ASN A 80 -23.26 6.65 -11.65
N SER A 81 -22.99 5.89 -12.72
CA SER A 81 -23.98 5.04 -13.41
C SER A 81 -24.02 3.59 -12.89
N GLY A 82 -22.99 3.16 -12.13
CA GLY A 82 -22.73 1.75 -11.85
C GLY A 82 -22.96 1.25 -10.42
N VAL A 83 -23.42 2.09 -9.48
CA VAL A 83 -23.73 1.59 -8.12
C VAL A 83 -25.22 1.28 -8.02
N ARG A 84 -25.60 0.13 -8.57
CA ARG A 84 -26.89 -0.50 -8.25
C ARG A 84 -26.62 -1.55 -7.18
N VAL A 85 -27.26 -1.43 -6.02
CA VAL A 85 -27.24 -2.47 -4.99
C VAL A 85 -27.83 -3.74 -5.62
N ILE A 86 -26.99 -4.74 -5.92
CA ILE A 86 -27.42 -6.01 -6.53
C ILE A 86 -28.08 -6.88 -5.45
N THR A 87 -27.58 -6.80 -4.21
CA THR A 87 -28.12 -7.50 -3.04
C THR A 87 -27.93 -6.65 -1.80
N ASP A 88 -28.97 -6.49 -1.00
CA ASP A 88 -28.88 -5.86 0.31
C ASP A 88 -27.97 -6.66 1.25
N ALA A 89 -27.31 -5.97 2.18
CA ALA A 89 -26.47 -6.61 3.18
C ALA A 89 -27.33 -7.54 4.06
N VAL A 90 -27.08 -8.85 3.96
CA VAL A 90 -27.80 -9.84 4.75
C VAL A 90 -27.30 -9.77 6.19
N VAL A 91 -28.22 -9.57 7.13
CA VAL A 91 -27.92 -9.61 8.56
C VAL A 91 -27.46 -11.03 8.93
N PRO A 92 -26.32 -11.21 9.64
CA PRO A 92 -25.85 -12.53 10.01
C PRO A 92 -26.91 -13.28 10.83
N GLY A 93 -27.37 -14.43 10.34
CA GLY A 93 -28.40 -15.24 11.01
C GLY A 93 -27.92 -15.89 12.31
N SER A 94 -26.62 -15.91 12.56
CA SER A 94 -26.05 -16.33 13.84
C SER A 94 -24.75 -15.58 14.13
N PRO A 95 -24.42 -15.35 15.42
CA PRO A 95 -23.12 -14.80 15.81
C PRO A 95 -22.00 -15.74 15.35
N SER A 96 -21.01 -15.22 14.63
CA SER A 96 -19.83 -16.00 14.22
C SER A 96 -18.96 -16.44 15.39
N PHE A 97 -19.05 -15.72 16.52
CA PHE A 97 -18.33 -16.02 17.75
C PHE A 97 -19.08 -15.41 18.96
N PRO A 98 -19.04 -16.03 20.14
CA PRO A 98 -18.55 -17.38 20.45
C PRO A 98 -19.60 -18.47 20.23
N ASN A 99 -19.16 -19.67 19.84
CA ASN A 99 -20.01 -20.87 19.70
C ASN A 99 -20.52 -21.35 21.07
N ARG A 100 -21.62 -20.74 21.54
CA ARG A 100 -22.28 -21.05 22.83
C ARG A 100 -22.44 -22.55 23.12
N PRO A 101 -22.91 -23.41 22.19
CA PRO A 101 -23.07 -24.83 22.49
C PRO A 101 -21.73 -25.55 22.74
N LEU A 102 -20.66 -25.16 22.04
CA LEU A 102 -19.33 -25.74 22.21
C LEU A 102 -18.77 -25.44 23.60
N PHE A 103 -18.85 -24.19 24.05
CA PHE A 103 -18.38 -23.80 25.38
C PHE A 103 -19.22 -24.40 26.51
N ALA A 104 -20.54 -24.51 26.32
CA ALA A 104 -21.41 -25.18 27.29
C ALA A 104 -21.09 -26.67 27.43
N ALA A 105 -20.89 -27.38 26.31
CA ALA A 105 -20.50 -28.79 26.31
C ALA A 105 -19.14 -28.99 27.00
N LEU A 106 -18.16 -28.15 26.68
CA LEU A 106 -16.83 -28.21 27.31
C LEU A 106 -16.91 -27.95 28.82
N GLY A 107 -17.69 -26.95 29.25
CA GLY A 107 -17.91 -26.63 30.66
C GLY A 107 -18.57 -27.78 31.42
N LEU A 108 -19.57 -28.43 30.84
CA LEU A 108 -20.22 -29.60 31.45
C LEU A 108 -19.26 -30.77 31.61
N VAL A 109 -18.49 -31.10 30.56
CA VAL A 109 -17.52 -32.19 30.59
C VAL A 109 -16.45 -31.93 31.66
N LEU A 110 -15.82 -30.75 31.63
CA LEU A 110 -14.79 -30.40 32.60
C LEU A 110 -15.35 -30.33 34.03
N GLY A 111 -16.53 -29.74 34.22
CA GLY A 111 -17.19 -29.67 35.52
C GLY A 111 -17.53 -31.04 36.10
N PHE A 112 -17.99 -31.98 35.25
CA PHE A 112 -18.25 -33.36 35.68
C PHE A 112 -16.98 -34.07 36.14
N PHE A 113 -15.89 -33.96 35.37
CA PHE A 113 -14.61 -34.57 35.74
C PHE A 113 -14.02 -33.96 37.02
N VAL A 114 -14.02 -32.63 37.12
CA VAL A 114 -13.49 -31.93 38.31
C VAL A 114 -14.35 -32.20 39.54
N GLY A 115 -15.67 -32.17 39.41
CA GLY A 115 -16.60 -32.47 40.50
C GLY A 115 -16.52 -33.94 40.94
N GLY A 116 -16.46 -34.87 40.00
CA GLY A 116 -16.29 -36.30 40.28
C GLY A 116 -14.95 -36.60 40.95
N ALA A 117 -13.85 -36.05 40.41
CA ALA A 117 -12.53 -36.16 41.04
C ALA A 117 -12.52 -35.55 42.44
N GLY A 118 -13.14 -34.38 42.63
CA GLY A 118 -13.27 -33.72 43.92
C GLY A 118 -14.06 -34.54 44.94
N ALA A 119 -15.15 -35.20 44.52
CA ALA A 119 -15.93 -36.08 45.38
C ALA A 119 -15.14 -37.31 45.82
N VAL A 120 -14.39 -37.94 44.90
CA VAL A 120 -13.53 -39.08 45.23
C VAL A 120 -12.38 -38.66 46.14
N LEU A 121 -11.71 -37.54 45.86
CA LEU A 121 -10.65 -37.01 46.74
C LEU A 121 -11.21 -36.72 48.14
N ARG A 122 -12.40 -36.11 48.24
CA ARG A 122 -13.05 -35.84 49.51
C ARG A 122 -13.29 -37.13 50.30
N GLU A 123 -13.74 -38.20 49.65
CA GLU A 123 -13.93 -39.51 50.29
C GLU A 123 -12.60 -40.11 50.75
N LEU A 124 -11.54 -40.02 49.93
CA LEU A 124 -10.20 -40.53 50.30
C LEU A 124 -9.59 -39.79 51.51
N PHE A 125 -9.86 -38.49 51.65
CA PHE A 125 -9.42 -37.72 52.82
C PHE A 125 -10.39 -37.80 54.00
N ALA A 126 -11.59 -38.34 53.80
CA ALA A 126 -12.54 -38.56 54.88
C ALA A 126 -12.12 -39.80 55.69
N SER A 127 -11.66 -39.58 56.92
CA SER A 127 -11.41 -40.65 57.88
C SER A 127 -12.71 -40.95 58.64
N GLY A 128 -13.42 -42.01 58.24
CA GLY A 128 -14.59 -42.53 58.95
C GLY A 128 -15.37 -43.57 58.16
N PHE A 129 -16.00 -44.52 58.86
CA PHE A 129 -16.85 -45.55 58.24
C PHE A 129 -18.25 -44.97 57.98
N MET A 130 -18.64 -44.85 56.71
CA MET A 130 -19.94 -44.26 56.34
C MET A 130 -20.99 -45.32 56.00
N ALA A 131 -20.57 -46.53 55.62
CA ALA A 131 -21.49 -47.64 55.34
C ALA A 131 -21.60 -48.61 56.53
N LYS A 132 -22.82 -49.07 56.85
CA LYS A 132 -23.05 -50.13 57.86
C LYS A 132 -22.19 -51.36 57.58
N LYS A 133 -22.09 -51.74 56.31
CA LYS A 133 -21.25 -52.85 55.82
C LYS A 133 -19.77 -52.63 56.11
N GLN A 134 -19.24 -51.41 55.96
CA GLN A 134 -17.84 -51.11 56.29
C GLN A 134 -17.56 -51.30 57.79
N ILE A 135 -18.50 -50.94 58.68
CA ILE A 135 -18.35 -51.12 60.14
C ILE A 135 -18.43 -52.61 60.51
N GLU A 136 -19.37 -53.35 59.93
CA GLU A 136 -19.54 -54.79 60.20
C GLU A 136 -18.37 -55.62 59.67
N GLU A 137 -17.80 -55.26 58.51
CA GLU A 137 -16.71 -55.98 57.87
C GLU A 137 -15.35 -55.66 58.51
N GLU A 138 -15.11 -54.40 58.93
CA GLU A 138 -13.82 -53.97 59.49
C GLU A 138 -13.73 -54.13 61.01
N LEU A 139 -14.83 -53.91 61.75
CA LEU A 139 -14.86 -54.10 63.22
C LEU A 139 -15.53 -55.41 63.66
N SER A 140 -16.08 -56.22 62.74
CA SER A 140 -16.72 -57.53 63.04
C SER A 140 -17.81 -57.49 64.13
N VAL A 141 -18.46 -56.34 64.31
CA VAL A 141 -19.52 -56.13 65.31
C VAL A 141 -20.85 -55.80 64.62
N PRO A 142 -21.98 -56.41 65.07
CA PRO A 142 -23.28 -56.17 64.46
C PRO A 142 -23.79 -54.74 64.74
N VAL A 143 -24.30 -54.05 63.71
CA VAL A 143 -24.85 -52.70 63.87
C VAL A 143 -26.25 -52.77 64.48
N LEU A 144 -26.34 -52.47 65.78
CA LEU A 144 -27.59 -52.60 66.56
C LEU A 144 -28.62 -51.51 66.26
N ALA A 145 -28.19 -50.28 65.94
CA ALA A 145 -29.09 -49.17 65.62
C ALA A 145 -28.37 -48.08 64.81
N SER A 146 -29.09 -47.35 63.95
CA SER A 146 -28.58 -46.17 63.24
C SER A 146 -29.43 -44.96 63.58
N ILE A 147 -28.83 -43.94 64.19
CA ILE A 147 -29.53 -42.69 64.57
C ILE A 147 -29.45 -41.72 63.39
N PRO A 148 -30.59 -41.27 62.83
CA PRO A 148 -30.59 -40.31 61.74
C PRO A 148 -30.15 -38.93 62.22
N ARG A 149 -29.24 -38.29 61.47
CA ARG A 149 -28.85 -36.90 61.71
C ARG A 149 -29.97 -35.97 61.24
N MET A 150 -30.73 -35.39 62.16
CA MET A 150 -31.77 -34.41 61.83
C MET A 150 -31.12 -33.10 61.34
N ALA A 151 -31.45 -32.68 60.12
CA ALA A 151 -31.07 -31.38 59.56
C ALA A 151 -32.09 -30.30 60.00
N GLY A 152 -31.61 -29.08 60.26
CA GLY A 152 -32.25 -28.06 61.08
C GLY A 152 -33.65 -27.57 60.64
N TRP A 153 -34.48 -27.28 61.64
CA TRP A 153 -35.83 -26.73 61.53
C TRP A 153 -35.79 -25.25 61.12
N SER A 154 -36.27 -24.92 59.91
CA SER A 154 -36.48 -23.55 59.45
C SER A 154 -37.76 -22.98 60.07
N ARG A 155 -37.64 -21.87 60.81
CA ARG A 155 -38.75 -21.11 61.37
C ARG A 155 -39.07 -19.93 60.46
N ASP A 156 -40.10 -20.06 59.65
CA ASP A 156 -40.84 -18.92 59.10
C ASP A 156 -42.32 -19.13 59.39
N ALA A 157 -42.79 -18.53 60.48
CA ALA A 157 -44.21 -18.48 60.83
C ALA A 157 -44.58 -17.04 61.21
N HIS A 158 -45.35 -16.45 60.29
CA HIS A 158 -46.38 -15.43 60.52
C HIS A 158 -45.95 -13.96 60.72
N SER A 159 -45.80 -13.29 59.57
CA SER A 159 -46.40 -11.96 59.36
C SER A 159 -47.92 -12.15 59.17
N GLN A 160 -48.73 -11.56 60.06
CA GLN A 160 -50.00 -10.91 59.71
C GLN A 160 -50.60 -10.20 60.95
N ALA A 161 -50.80 -8.88 60.75
CA ALA A 161 -51.71 -7.93 61.41
C ALA A 161 -51.68 -7.79 62.94
#